data_AF-A0A7V3AN63-F1
#
_entry.id   AF-A0A7V3AN63-F1
#
_cell.length_a   1.000
_cell.length_b   1.000
_cell.length_c   1.000
_cell.angle_alpha   90.00
_cell.angle_beta   90.00
_cell.angle_gamma   90.00
#
_symmetry.space_group_name_H-M   'P 1'
#
loop_
_entity.id
_entity.type
_entity.pdbx_description
1 polymer ?
#
loop_
_entity_poly.entity_id
_entity_poly.type
_entity_poly.pdbx_seq_one_letter_code
_entity_poly.pdbx_strand_id
1 'polypeptide(L)'
;EAPAWGITELDGSAGERYRDVAAIGEALHRYGSEIAAARPVPNDAAILYDPDAYSMSWVAVQSGAKTDVMQSARGFYRALYERSIGCDFVHARRAAGVLQRYRVVFVPWSLVMNEDLAHALEKYVCGGGTLIAEGRFASFRREDGMHCTTVPGYGLDRVFGCRELRWESTQGPVRITAESLRIGGAAYRCVLEPTTGEVIGRFGRRGAPAIVRNRFGDGTAVLLGTCLAQNAAGGDASTGRFLADVVCTAGARPKVAVRITGGTVHADVLEGDGYDVLAFANVSGASATVKLAHPGKYQTGIDVFSGAPLDASSLGKIGVRPFDCRLLIARRA
;
A
#
# COMPACT_ATOMS: atom_id res chain seq x y z
N GLU A 1 -20.17 -3.56 32.46
CA GLU A 1 -19.10 -3.53 31.44
C GLU A 1 -17.73 -3.56 32.12
N ALA A 2 -16.68 -4.00 31.41
CA ALA A 2 -15.32 -4.03 31.95
C ALA A 2 -14.78 -2.60 32.17
N PRO A 3 -14.15 -2.29 33.32
CA PRO A 3 -13.88 -0.92 33.80
C PRO A 3 -12.75 -0.17 33.08
N ALA A 4 -12.43 -0.52 31.83
CA ALA A 4 -11.39 0.19 31.06
C ALA A 4 -11.62 0.23 29.54
N TRP A 5 -12.58 -0.55 29.02
CA TRP A 5 -12.79 -0.74 27.58
C TRP A 5 -14.27 -0.66 27.18
N GLY A 6 -15.13 -0.22 28.10
CA GLY A 6 -16.57 -0.06 27.88
C GLY A 6 -16.91 1.12 26.96
N ILE A 7 -18.12 1.08 26.40
CA ILE A 7 -18.66 2.17 25.59
C ILE A 7 -19.10 3.33 26.50
N THR A 8 -19.52 3.02 27.73
CA THR A 8 -19.86 4.00 28.77
C THR A 8 -18.65 4.41 29.60
N GLU A 9 -18.82 5.46 30.40
CA GLU A 9 -17.88 5.83 31.46
C GLU A 9 -17.91 4.82 32.62
N LEU A 10 -16.97 4.95 33.57
CA LEU A 10 -16.83 4.03 34.72
C LEU A 10 -18.08 3.94 35.60
N ASP A 11 -18.87 5.01 35.66
CA ASP A 11 -20.12 5.09 36.40
C ASP A 11 -21.35 4.66 35.57
N GLY A 12 -21.13 4.20 34.33
CA GLY A 12 -22.18 3.81 33.40
C GLY A 12 -22.81 4.98 32.63
N SER A 13 -22.33 6.22 32.81
CA SER A 13 -22.84 7.37 32.07
C SER A 13 -22.36 7.40 30.61
N ALA A 14 -23.08 8.17 29.77
CA ALA A 14 -22.77 8.30 28.35
C ALA A 14 -21.56 9.23 28.11
N GLY A 15 -20.44 8.62 27.73
CA GLY A 15 -19.22 9.29 27.31
C GLY A 15 -19.18 9.71 25.84
N GLU A 16 -18.03 10.20 25.38
CA GLU A 16 -17.78 10.53 23.96
C GLU A 16 -17.94 9.31 23.05
N ARG A 17 -17.28 8.18 23.39
CA ARG A 17 -17.38 6.92 22.63
C ARG A 17 -18.83 6.41 22.51
N TYR A 18 -19.63 6.55 23.57
CA TYR A 18 -21.04 6.21 23.53
C TYR A 18 -21.79 7.04 22.49
N ARG A 19 -21.58 8.35 22.48
CA ARG A 19 -22.24 9.26 21.53
C ARG A 19 -21.83 8.96 20.08
N ASP A 20 -20.56 8.64 19.84
CA ASP A 20 -20.09 8.27 18.49
C ASP A 20 -20.71 6.95 18.02
N VAL A 21 -20.74 5.93 18.88
CA VAL A 21 -21.39 4.64 18.57
C VAL A 21 -22.89 4.83 18.34
N ALA A 22 -23.55 5.65 19.15
CA ALA A 22 -24.97 5.98 18.97
C ALA A 22 -25.22 6.67 17.61
N ALA A 23 -24.39 7.65 17.24
CA ALA A 23 -24.48 8.33 15.94
C ALA A 23 -24.28 7.37 14.75
N ILE A 24 -23.34 6.43 14.86
CA ILE A 24 -23.17 5.36 13.86
C ILE A 24 -24.42 4.48 13.81
N GLY A 25 -24.97 4.08 14.96
CA GLY A 25 -26.18 3.27 15.04
C GLY A 25 -27.41 3.95 14.42
N GLU A 26 -27.60 5.25 14.66
CA GLU A 26 -28.67 6.05 14.05
C GLU A 26 -28.48 6.19 12.54
N ALA A 27 -27.25 6.39 12.07
CA ALA A 27 -26.92 6.46 10.66
C ALA A 27 -27.19 5.12 9.95
N LEU A 28 -26.81 4.00 10.55
CA LEU A 28 -27.07 2.66 10.02
C LEU A 28 -28.57 2.32 10.03
N HIS A 29 -29.35 2.76 11.01
CA HIS A 29 -30.81 2.62 10.97
C HIS A 29 -31.44 3.36 9.80
N ARG A 30 -30.95 4.56 9.48
CA ARG A 30 -31.48 5.40 8.39
C ARG A 30 -31.03 4.94 7.00
N TYR A 31 -29.76 4.58 6.85
CA TYR A 31 -29.12 4.39 5.54
C TYR A 31 -28.39 3.05 5.37
N GLY A 32 -28.42 2.17 6.38
CA GLY A 32 -27.62 0.95 6.40
C GLY A 32 -28.00 -0.06 5.31
N SER A 33 -29.29 -0.16 4.95
CA SER A 33 -29.73 -1.05 3.85
C SER A 33 -29.14 -0.62 2.51
N GLU A 34 -29.04 0.69 2.28
CA GLU A 34 -28.45 1.24 1.08
C GLU A 34 -26.92 1.05 1.08
N ILE A 35 -26.24 1.38 2.18
CA ILE A 35 -24.78 1.17 2.29
C ILE A 35 -24.42 -0.31 2.11
N ALA A 36 -25.21 -1.23 2.67
CA ALA A 36 -24.99 -2.67 2.55
C ALA A 36 -25.24 -3.21 1.13
N ALA A 37 -26.03 -2.51 0.31
CA ALA A 37 -26.26 -2.88 -1.09
C ALA A 37 -25.11 -2.43 -2.02
N ALA A 38 -24.31 -1.44 -1.60
CA ALA A 38 -23.12 -1.01 -2.32
C ALA A 38 -21.98 -2.04 -2.21
N ARG A 39 -21.09 -2.06 -3.20
CA ARG A 39 -19.98 -3.03 -3.30
C ARG A 39 -18.63 -2.34 -3.31
N PRO A 40 -17.58 -2.94 -2.71
CA PRO A 40 -16.22 -2.45 -2.85
C PRO A 40 -15.79 -2.38 -4.32
N VAL A 41 -15.14 -1.29 -4.71
CA VAL A 41 -14.51 -1.19 -6.02
C VAL A 41 -13.23 -2.05 -6.03
N PRO A 42 -13.02 -2.95 -7.01
CA PRO A 42 -11.85 -3.82 -7.04
C PRO A 42 -10.53 -3.04 -7.03
N ASN A 43 -9.59 -3.46 -6.18
CA ASN A 43 -8.27 -2.82 -6.06
C ASN A 43 -7.33 -3.20 -7.22
N ASP A 44 -6.47 -2.26 -7.62
CA ASP A 44 -5.47 -2.48 -8.68
C ASP A 44 -4.11 -2.92 -8.13
N ALA A 45 -3.91 -2.80 -6.82
CA ALA A 45 -2.67 -3.10 -6.13
C ALA A 45 -2.86 -4.24 -5.11
N ALA A 46 -1.83 -5.06 -4.93
CA ALA A 46 -1.80 -6.08 -3.89
C ALA A 46 -0.47 -6.09 -3.13
N ILE A 47 -0.53 -6.50 -1.87
CA ILE A 47 0.62 -6.81 -1.03
C ILE A 47 0.59 -8.32 -0.74
N LEU A 48 1.64 -9.03 -1.12
CA LEU A 48 1.75 -10.46 -0.86
C LEU A 48 2.00 -10.70 0.63
N TYR A 49 1.22 -11.61 1.21
CA TYR A 49 1.44 -12.14 2.55
C TYR A 49 1.86 -13.61 2.45
N ASP A 50 3.07 -13.89 2.93
CA ASP A 50 3.60 -15.25 3.02
C ASP A 50 3.98 -15.59 4.47
N PRO A 51 3.30 -16.57 5.11
CA PRO A 51 3.68 -17.05 6.43
C PRO A 51 5.12 -17.57 6.51
N ASP A 52 5.65 -18.18 5.44
CA ASP A 52 7.02 -18.71 5.46
C ASP A 52 8.02 -17.54 5.48
N ALA A 53 7.80 -16.49 4.67
CA ALA A 53 8.54 -15.23 4.74
C ALA A 53 8.47 -14.58 6.14
N TYR A 54 7.30 -14.61 6.79
CA TYR A 54 7.15 -14.11 8.16
C TYR A 54 8.04 -14.88 9.15
N SER A 55 7.94 -16.21 9.17
CA SER A 55 8.76 -17.06 10.03
C SER A 55 10.25 -16.87 9.78
N MET A 56 10.69 -16.82 8.52
CA MET A 56 12.10 -16.61 8.18
C MET A 56 12.57 -15.20 8.58
N SER A 57 11.75 -14.17 8.39
CA SER A 57 12.08 -12.82 8.82
C SER A 57 12.24 -12.71 10.33
N TRP A 58 11.43 -13.45 11.11
CA TRP A 58 11.57 -13.51 12.56
C TRP A 58 12.93 -14.08 12.97
N VAL A 59 13.37 -15.18 12.35
CA VAL A 59 14.71 -15.77 12.58
C VAL A 59 15.82 -14.78 12.21
N ALA A 60 15.67 -14.07 11.09
CA ALA A 60 16.63 -13.05 10.66
C ALA A 60 16.74 -11.90 11.68
N VAL A 61 15.62 -11.45 12.25
CA VAL A 61 15.60 -10.41 13.30
C VAL A 61 16.32 -10.88 14.55
N GLN A 62 16.05 -12.10 15.02
CA GLN A 62 16.78 -12.69 16.16
C GLN A 62 18.29 -12.80 15.88
N SER A 63 18.66 -12.90 14.60
CA SER A 63 20.05 -12.94 14.13
C SER A 63 20.64 -11.55 13.82
N GLY A 64 19.95 -10.47 14.19
CA GLY A 64 20.47 -9.10 14.11
C GLY A 64 19.99 -8.27 12.92
N ALA A 65 19.09 -8.78 12.07
CA ALA A 65 18.45 -7.96 11.03
C ALA A 65 17.69 -6.77 11.63
N LYS A 66 17.66 -5.65 10.91
CA LYS A 66 17.08 -4.37 11.35
C LYS A 66 15.74 -4.03 10.67
N THR A 67 15.18 -5.03 10.02
CA THR A 67 13.90 -4.98 9.32
C THR A 67 13.22 -6.34 9.42
N ASP A 68 11.92 -6.35 9.19
CA ASP A 68 11.10 -7.56 9.12
C ASP A 68 10.03 -7.40 8.03
N VAL A 69 9.40 -8.52 7.68
CA VAL A 69 8.39 -8.55 6.62
C VAL A 69 7.19 -7.63 6.91
N MET A 70 6.84 -7.44 8.18
CA MET A 70 5.68 -6.63 8.59
C MET A 70 5.99 -5.13 8.51
N GLN A 71 7.21 -4.71 8.85
CA GLN A 71 7.65 -3.33 8.64
C GLN A 71 7.68 -2.97 7.16
N SER A 72 8.16 -3.89 6.33
CA SER A 72 8.11 -3.75 4.87
C SER A 72 6.68 -3.67 4.36
N ALA A 73 5.79 -4.59 4.76
CA ALA A 73 4.39 -4.60 4.36
C ALA A 73 3.64 -3.32 4.77
N ARG A 74 3.84 -2.86 6.01
CA ARG A 74 3.28 -1.59 6.51
C ARG A 74 3.76 -0.39 5.71
N GLY A 75 5.02 -0.39 5.31
CA GLY A 75 5.61 0.65 4.46
C GLY A 75 4.96 0.77 3.10
N PHE A 76 4.81 -0.36 2.40
CA PHE A 76 4.10 -0.40 1.13
C PHE A 76 2.63 0.00 1.29
N TYR A 77 1.93 -0.52 2.31
CA TYR A 77 0.55 -0.14 2.60
C TYR A 77 0.43 1.37 2.83
N ARG A 78 1.32 1.96 3.66
CA ARG A 78 1.29 3.38 3.97
C ARG A 78 1.48 4.26 2.72
N ALA A 79 2.42 3.89 1.83
CA ALA A 79 2.67 4.62 0.60
C ALA A 79 1.43 4.66 -0.33
N LEU A 80 0.63 3.59 -0.34
CA LEU A 80 -0.64 3.52 -1.06
C LEU A 80 -1.75 4.30 -0.34
N TYR A 81 -1.86 4.09 0.97
CA TYR A 81 -2.88 4.69 1.84
C TYR A 81 -2.84 6.23 1.82
N GLU A 82 -1.63 6.82 1.92
CA GLU A 82 -1.42 8.28 1.86
C GLU A 82 -1.82 8.89 0.51
N ARG A 83 -2.01 8.06 -0.52
CA ARG A 83 -2.46 8.46 -1.86
C ARG A 83 -3.92 8.07 -2.13
N SER A 84 -4.64 7.52 -1.15
CA SER A 84 -5.99 6.95 -1.36
C SER A 84 -6.02 5.86 -2.45
N ILE A 85 -4.93 5.12 -2.61
CA ILE A 85 -4.88 3.93 -3.47
C ILE A 85 -5.18 2.72 -2.57
N GLY A 86 -6.28 2.03 -2.84
CA GLY A 86 -6.63 0.80 -2.15
C GLY A 86 -5.74 -0.37 -2.59
N CYS A 87 -5.56 -1.34 -1.69
CA CYS A 87 -4.83 -2.57 -1.98
C CYS A 87 -5.40 -3.78 -1.25
N ASP A 88 -5.24 -4.95 -1.85
CA ASP A 88 -5.60 -6.23 -1.24
C ASP A 88 -4.36 -6.90 -0.61
N PHE A 89 -4.57 -7.67 0.46
CA PHE A 89 -3.55 -8.61 0.96
C PHE A 89 -3.79 -9.98 0.35
N VAL A 90 -2.83 -10.46 -0.44
CA VAL A 90 -2.93 -11.74 -1.14
C VAL A 90 -2.08 -12.78 -0.41
N HIS A 91 -2.73 -13.83 0.09
CA HIS A 91 -2.02 -14.96 0.69
C HIS A 91 -1.21 -15.73 -0.38
N ALA A 92 0.06 -16.05 -0.10
CA ALA A 92 0.99 -16.72 -1.01
C ALA A 92 0.41 -17.97 -1.69
N ARG A 93 -0.24 -18.87 -0.93
CA ARG A 93 -0.95 -20.05 -1.44
C ARG A 93 -2.03 -19.79 -2.50
N ARG A 94 -2.53 -18.56 -2.63
CA ARG A 94 -3.54 -18.17 -3.62
C ARG A 94 -2.94 -17.41 -4.81
N ALA A 95 -1.66 -17.05 -4.75
CA ALA A 95 -0.99 -16.17 -5.72
C ALA A 95 -1.23 -16.59 -7.18
N ALA A 96 -0.97 -17.85 -7.52
CA ALA A 96 -1.07 -18.36 -8.89
C ALA A 96 -2.44 -18.10 -9.57
N GLY A 97 -3.53 -18.02 -8.80
CA GLY A 97 -4.89 -17.83 -9.32
C GLY A 97 -5.42 -16.40 -9.29
N VAL A 98 -4.73 -15.47 -8.62
CA VAL A 98 -5.29 -14.13 -8.35
C VAL A 98 -4.38 -12.97 -8.74
N LEU A 99 -3.05 -13.17 -8.83
CA LEU A 99 -2.12 -12.06 -9.07
C LEU A 99 -2.40 -11.31 -10.38
N GLN A 100 -2.85 -12.01 -11.42
CA GLN A 100 -3.15 -11.45 -12.74
C GLN A 100 -4.25 -10.35 -12.74
N ARG A 101 -5.00 -10.22 -11.64
CA ARG A 101 -6.02 -9.18 -11.47
C ARG A 101 -5.42 -7.82 -11.12
N TYR A 102 -4.20 -7.80 -10.59
CA TYR A 102 -3.55 -6.61 -10.07
C TYR A 102 -2.56 -6.02 -11.07
N ARG A 103 -2.60 -4.70 -11.22
CA ARG A 103 -1.61 -3.94 -12.00
C ARG A 103 -0.24 -3.96 -11.34
N VAL A 104 -0.21 -3.96 -10.01
CA VAL A 104 1.03 -4.00 -9.22
C VAL A 104 0.91 -4.93 -8.02
N VAL A 105 1.96 -5.70 -7.77
CA VAL A 105 2.11 -6.57 -6.60
C VAL A 105 3.40 -6.22 -5.89
N PHE A 106 3.28 -5.90 -4.61
CA PHE A 106 4.41 -5.77 -3.69
C PHE A 106 4.68 -7.11 -3.01
N VAL A 107 5.95 -7.48 -2.91
CA VAL A 107 6.38 -8.63 -2.11
C VAL A 107 7.29 -8.12 -0.98
N PRO A 108 6.75 -7.93 0.22
CA PRO A 108 7.50 -7.46 1.38
C PRO A 108 8.63 -8.41 1.72
N TRP A 109 9.85 -7.86 1.87
CA TRP A 109 11.11 -8.51 2.26
C TRP A 109 11.10 -10.04 2.41
N SER A 110 10.91 -10.76 1.30
CA SER A 110 10.68 -12.21 1.29
C SER A 110 11.98 -12.98 1.10
N LEU A 111 12.60 -13.36 2.22
CA LEU A 111 13.86 -14.09 2.28
C LEU A 111 13.75 -15.52 1.75
N VAL A 112 12.66 -16.21 2.09
CA VAL A 112 12.38 -17.59 1.67
C VAL A 112 11.39 -17.59 0.51
N MET A 113 11.52 -18.59 -0.35
CA MET A 113 10.68 -18.78 -1.52
C MET A 113 10.54 -20.28 -1.81
N ASN A 114 9.40 -20.67 -2.38
CA ASN A 114 9.18 -22.01 -2.92
C ASN A 114 8.97 -21.94 -4.44
N GLU A 115 9.10 -23.08 -5.11
CA GLU A 115 9.03 -23.16 -6.57
C GLU A 115 7.67 -22.68 -7.12
N ASP A 116 6.56 -23.08 -6.48
CA ASP A 116 5.20 -22.71 -6.92
C ASP A 116 4.98 -21.19 -6.90
N LEU A 117 5.39 -20.51 -5.83
CA LEU A 117 5.26 -19.07 -5.69
C LEU A 117 6.22 -18.35 -6.64
N ALA A 118 7.46 -18.81 -6.78
CA ALA A 118 8.40 -18.24 -7.75
C ALA A 118 7.84 -18.30 -9.18
N HIS A 119 7.29 -19.45 -9.58
CA HIS A 119 6.64 -19.61 -10.87
C HIS A 119 5.43 -18.69 -11.01
N ALA A 120 4.59 -18.59 -9.98
CA ALA A 120 3.43 -17.69 -10.00
C ALA A 120 3.82 -16.22 -10.20
N LEU A 121 4.91 -15.78 -9.56
CA LEU A 121 5.45 -14.42 -9.69
C LEU A 121 6.08 -14.19 -11.07
N GLU A 122 6.84 -15.14 -11.59
CA GLU A 122 7.39 -15.09 -12.95
C GLU A 122 6.25 -14.97 -13.99
N LYS A 123 5.23 -15.83 -13.89
CA LYS A 123 4.06 -15.80 -14.78
C LYS A 123 3.27 -14.51 -14.65
N TYR A 124 3.19 -13.94 -13.44
CA TYR A 124 2.55 -12.65 -13.20
C TYR A 124 3.27 -11.52 -13.95
N VAL A 125 4.60 -11.42 -13.81
CA VAL A 125 5.36 -10.39 -14.52
C VAL A 125 5.31 -10.63 -16.02
N CYS A 126 5.52 -11.87 -16.46
CA CYS A 126 5.47 -12.22 -17.88
C CYS A 126 4.15 -11.81 -18.55
N GLY A 127 3.02 -11.94 -17.84
CA GLY A 127 1.68 -11.59 -18.31
C GLY A 127 1.30 -10.11 -18.23
N GLY A 128 2.24 -9.19 -17.92
CA GLY A 128 1.97 -7.74 -17.89
C GLY A 128 1.91 -7.12 -16.49
N GLY A 129 2.10 -7.92 -15.43
CA GLY A 129 2.11 -7.44 -14.06
C GLY A 129 3.34 -6.61 -13.71
N THR A 130 3.20 -5.71 -12.72
CA THR A 130 4.35 -5.01 -12.12
C THR A 130 4.68 -5.61 -10.75
N LEU A 131 5.87 -6.22 -10.61
CA LEU A 131 6.34 -6.80 -9.35
C LEU A 131 7.37 -5.90 -8.68
N ILE A 132 7.18 -5.60 -7.40
CA ILE A 132 8.12 -4.80 -6.60
C ILE A 132 8.56 -5.61 -5.39
N ALA A 133 9.86 -5.80 -5.23
CA ALA A 133 10.44 -6.57 -4.13
C ALA A 133 11.65 -5.86 -3.52
N GLU A 134 11.99 -6.22 -2.29
CA GLU A 134 13.17 -5.72 -1.58
C GLU A 134 14.28 -6.77 -1.54
N GLY A 135 15.52 -6.35 -1.27
CA GLY A 135 16.72 -7.18 -1.29
C GLY A 135 16.67 -8.40 -0.35
N ARG A 136 17.57 -9.34 -0.60
CA ARG A 136 17.55 -10.76 -0.21
C ARG A 136 16.36 -11.54 -0.75
N PHE A 137 15.76 -11.09 -1.84
CA PHE A 137 14.55 -11.68 -2.39
C PHE A 137 14.79 -13.14 -2.81
N ALA A 138 13.99 -14.08 -2.31
CA ALA A 138 14.10 -15.51 -2.64
C ALA A 138 15.53 -16.07 -2.44
N SER A 139 16.19 -15.65 -1.37
CA SER A 139 17.56 -16.07 -1.03
C SER A 139 17.64 -17.47 -0.41
N PHE A 140 16.56 -17.96 0.20
CA PHE A 140 16.48 -19.30 0.77
C PHE A 140 15.39 -20.13 0.13
N ARG A 141 15.66 -21.42 -0.02
CA ARG A 141 14.70 -22.40 -0.52
C ARG A 141 13.86 -22.98 0.59
N ARG A 142 12.55 -23.03 0.40
CA ARG A 142 11.62 -23.60 1.38
C ARG A 142 11.77 -25.12 1.49
N GLU A 143 12.10 -25.77 0.38
CA GLU A 143 12.07 -27.21 0.17
C GLU A 143 13.12 -27.92 1.03
N ASP A 144 14.28 -27.28 1.22
CA ASP A 144 15.41 -27.84 1.97
C ASP A 144 16.15 -26.85 2.88
N GLY A 145 15.70 -25.60 2.95
CA GLY A 145 16.31 -24.57 3.79
C GLY A 145 17.66 -24.04 3.29
N MET A 146 18.14 -24.49 2.13
CA MET A 146 19.44 -24.04 1.61
C MET A 146 19.37 -22.63 1.02
N HIS A 147 20.48 -21.90 1.12
CA HIS A 147 20.63 -20.62 0.46
C HIS A 147 20.87 -20.82 -1.05
N CYS A 148 20.23 -19.99 -1.88
CA CYS A 148 20.41 -20.00 -3.33
C CYS A 148 21.81 -19.52 -3.71
N THR A 149 22.44 -20.12 -4.73
CA THR A 149 23.76 -19.67 -5.23
C THR A 149 23.68 -18.37 -6.03
N THR A 150 22.48 -17.98 -6.45
CA THR A 150 22.16 -16.71 -7.11
C THR A 150 20.95 -16.10 -6.39
N VAL A 151 21.02 -14.80 -6.13
CA VAL A 151 19.92 -14.04 -5.51
C VAL A 151 19.57 -12.87 -6.44
N PRO A 152 18.31 -12.69 -6.85
CA PRO A 152 17.15 -13.51 -6.50
C PRO A 152 17.20 -14.97 -7.00
N GLY A 153 16.76 -15.91 -6.15
CA GLY A 153 16.76 -17.35 -6.45
C GLY A 153 15.66 -17.77 -7.44
N TYR A 154 15.56 -19.06 -7.75
CA TYR A 154 14.52 -19.64 -8.61
C TYR A 154 14.43 -19.05 -10.02
N GLY A 155 15.53 -18.52 -10.55
CA GLY A 155 15.54 -17.83 -11.85
C GLY A 155 14.88 -16.46 -11.84
N LEU A 156 14.47 -15.95 -10.67
CA LEU A 156 13.91 -14.61 -10.51
C LEU A 156 14.99 -13.53 -10.73
N ASP A 157 16.28 -13.86 -10.68
CA ASP A 157 17.36 -12.97 -11.14
C ASP A 157 17.17 -12.53 -12.60
N ARG A 158 16.64 -13.42 -13.45
CA ARG A 158 16.30 -13.09 -14.85
C ARG A 158 15.05 -12.21 -14.94
N VAL A 159 14.06 -12.45 -14.07
CA VAL A 159 12.85 -11.62 -13.98
C VAL A 159 13.20 -10.20 -13.57
N PHE A 160 14.01 -10.04 -12.53
CA PHE A 160 14.48 -8.72 -12.06
C PHE A 160 15.63 -8.14 -12.88
N GLY A 161 16.22 -8.90 -13.80
CA GLY A 161 17.33 -8.46 -14.64
C GLY A 161 18.55 -8.01 -13.83
N CYS A 162 18.76 -8.59 -12.64
CA CYS A 162 19.91 -8.29 -11.78
C CYS A 162 20.15 -9.39 -10.74
N ARG A 163 21.32 -9.33 -10.13
CA ARG A 163 21.74 -10.17 -9.00
C ARG A 163 22.21 -9.34 -7.83
N GLU A 164 22.22 -9.93 -6.65
CA GLU A 164 22.81 -9.32 -5.46
C GLU A 164 24.31 -9.59 -5.42
N LEU A 165 25.10 -8.52 -5.41
CA LEU A 165 26.57 -8.60 -5.40
C LEU A 165 27.15 -8.50 -3.99
N ARG A 166 26.62 -7.58 -3.18
CA ARG A 166 27.15 -7.31 -1.84
C ARG A 166 26.07 -6.84 -0.89
N TRP A 167 26.11 -7.35 0.35
CA TRP A 167 25.21 -6.96 1.41
C TRP A 167 25.97 -6.29 2.56
N GLU A 168 25.48 -5.14 3.00
CA GLU A 168 26.00 -4.41 4.17
C GLU A 168 24.82 -4.03 5.06
N SER A 169 24.81 -4.47 6.32
CA SER A 169 23.88 -3.93 7.33
C SER A 169 24.30 -2.50 7.69
N THR A 170 23.35 -1.58 7.79
CA THR A 170 23.65 -0.16 8.06
C THR A 170 23.08 0.29 9.39
N GLN A 171 23.87 1.03 10.16
CA GLN A 171 23.43 1.69 11.41
C GLN A 171 22.91 3.12 11.18
N GLY A 172 23.18 3.70 10.01
CA GLY A 172 22.85 5.09 9.66
C GLY A 172 21.95 5.22 8.44
N PRO A 173 21.53 6.44 8.10
CA PRO A 173 20.60 6.69 7.01
C PRO A 173 21.19 6.25 5.65
N VAL A 174 20.43 5.46 4.90
CA VAL A 174 20.77 5.12 3.52
C VAL A 174 20.20 6.19 2.61
N ARG A 175 21.02 6.74 1.72
CA ARG A 175 20.58 7.75 0.74
C ARG A 175 20.63 7.17 -0.66
N ILE A 176 19.53 7.29 -1.39
CA ILE A 176 19.44 6.90 -2.79
C ILE A 176 19.20 8.14 -3.64
N THR A 177 19.88 8.20 -4.78
CA THR A 177 19.55 9.13 -5.86
C THR A 177 18.85 8.34 -6.96
N ALA A 178 17.57 8.61 -7.19
CA ALA A 178 16.75 8.02 -8.23
C ALA A 178 16.27 9.14 -9.15
N GLU A 179 16.79 9.18 -10.38
CA GLU A 179 16.65 10.34 -11.28
C GLU A 179 17.05 11.66 -10.59
N SER A 180 16.14 12.64 -10.55
CA SER A 180 16.32 13.93 -9.86
C SER A 180 15.92 13.89 -8.39
N LEU A 181 15.33 12.77 -7.92
CA LEU A 181 14.86 12.59 -6.56
C LEU A 181 15.97 12.06 -5.66
N ARG A 182 15.99 12.58 -4.43
CA ARG A 182 16.78 12.04 -3.32
C ARG A 182 15.80 11.39 -2.36
N ILE A 183 15.93 10.09 -2.19
CA ILE A 183 15.07 9.29 -1.31
C ILE A 183 15.91 8.57 -0.25
N GLY A 184 15.27 8.18 0.85
CA GLY A 184 15.93 7.44 1.92
C GLY A 184 15.63 5.94 1.86
N GLY A 185 16.60 5.13 2.26
CA GLY A 185 16.43 3.71 2.54
C GLY A 185 16.71 3.40 4.02
N ALA A 186 16.51 2.15 4.40
CA ALA A 186 16.70 1.69 5.78
C ALA A 186 17.33 0.29 5.85
N ALA A 187 17.78 -0.08 7.05
CA ALA A 187 18.29 -1.38 7.49
C ALA A 187 19.57 -1.91 6.82
N TYR A 188 19.70 -1.81 5.50
CA TYR A 188 20.81 -2.40 4.75
C TYR A 188 21.07 -1.70 3.42
N ARG A 189 22.22 -2.02 2.84
CA ARG A 189 22.61 -1.73 1.46
C ARG A 189 22.93 -3.05 0.77
N CYS A 190 22.06 -3.47 -0.14
CA CYS A 190 22.28 -4.55 -1.07
C CYS A 190 22.67 -3.93 -2.42
N VAL A 191 23.93 -4.09 -2.80
CA VAL A 191 24.43 -3.67 -4.12
C VAL A 191 23.90 -4.64 -5.16
N LEU A 192 23.19 -4.10 -6.14
CA LEU A 192 22.66 -4.87 -7.26
C LEU A 192 23.66 -4.83 -8.42
N GLU A 193 23.90 -5.98 -9.04
CA GLU A 193 24.61 -6.15 -10.30
C GLU A 193 23.57 -6.35 -11.41
N PRO A 194 23.32 -5.33 -12.25
CA PRO A 194 22.39 -5.44 -13.35
C PRO A 194 22.91 -6.41 -14.42
N THR A 195 22.01 -7.21 -14.98
CA THR A 195 22.27 -8.06 -16.16
C THR A 195 21.54 -7.48 -17.36
N THR A 196 20.21 -7.64 -17.43
CA THR A 196 19.34 -7.02 -18.45
C THR A 196 18.59 -5.81 -17.93
N GLY A 197 18.56 -5.63 -16.60
CA GLY A 197 17.81 -4.56 -15.94
C GLY A 197 18.49 -3.20 -16.03
N GLU A 198 17.67 -2.16 -16.01
CA GLU A 198 18.06 -0.76 -15.98
C GLU A 198 18.24 -0.25 -14.54
N VAL A 199 19.35 0.45 -14.27
CA VAL A 199 19.58 1.08 -12.97
C VAL A 199 18.80 2.39 -12.90
N ILE A 200 17.74 2.42 -12.09
CA ILE A 200 16.91 3.62 -11.86
C ILE A 200 17.22 4.32 -10.53
N GLY A 201 18.07 3.73 -9.69
CA GLY A 201 18.50 4.32 -8.44
C GLY A 201 19.89 3.85 -8.00
N ARG A 202 20.66 4.76 -7.39
CA ARG A 202 22.03 4.50 -6.89
C ARG A 202 22.19 4.92 -5.45
N PHE A 203 23.06 4.24 -4.71
CA PHE A 203 23.46 4.70 -3.37
C PHE A 203 24.25 6.01 -3.50
N GLY A 204 23.65 7.14 -3.09
CA GLY A 204 24.18 8.47 -3.37
C GLY A 204 24.22 8.81 -4.87
N ARG A 205 24.94 9.89 -5.24
CA ARG A 205 24.91 10.44 -6.62
C ARG A 205 25.66 9.60 -7.66
N ARG A 206 26.73 8.93 -7.25
CA ARG A 206 27.65 8.18 -8.15
C ARG A 206 28.00 6.80 -7.60
N GLY A 207 27.24 6.30 -6.62
CA GLY A 207 27.55 5.02 -6.02
C GLY A 207 27.00 3.83 -6.80
N ALA A 208 27.08 2.67 -6.15
CA ALA A 208 26.66 1.40 -6.72
C ALA A 208 25.14 1.35 -6.95
N PRO A 209 24.66 0.52 -7.90
CA PRO A 209 23.23 0.35 -8.16
C PRO A 209 22.48 -0.09 -6.91
N ALA A 210 21.37 0.59 -6.64
CA ALA A 210 20.50 0.38 -5.48
C ALA A 210 19.07 0.03 -5.87
N ILE A 211 18.62 0.43 -7.06
CA ILE A 211 17.30 0.08 -7.59
C ILE A 211 17.46 -0.32 -9.05
N VAL A 212 17.00 -1.51 -9.40
CA VAL A 212 16.99 -2.01 -10.77
C VAL A 212 15.56 -2.27 -11.21
N ARG A 213 15.23 -1.84 -12.42
CA ARG A 213 13.96 -2.10 -13.10
C ARG A 213 14.25 -2.94 -14.35
N ASN A 214 13.51 -4.02 -14.56
CA ASN A 214 13.63 -4.86 -15.74
C ASN A 214 12.27 -5.07 -16.40
N ARG A 215 12.27 -5.15 -17.73
CA ARG A 215 11.12 -5.63 -18.51
C ARG A 215 11.27 -7.13 -18.70
N PHE A 216 10.21 -7.88 -18.42
CA PHE A 216 10.21 -9.33 -18.56
C PHE A 216 8.84 -9.79 -19.06
N GLY A 217 8.80 -10.40 -20.25
CA GLY A 217 7.56 -10.55 -21.01
C GLY A 217 6.89 -9.18 -21.23
N ASP A 218 5.59 -9.10 -20.94
CA ASP A 218 4.80 -7.88 -21.11
C ASP A 218 4.82 -6.97 -19.86
N GLY A 219 5.43 -7.41 -18.76
CA GLY A 219 5.41 -6.72 -17.47
C GLY A 219 6.73 -6.12 -17.05
N THR A 220 6.78 -5.71 -15.78
CA THR A 220 7.91 -5.00 -15.17
C THR A 220 8.24 -5.57 -13.80
N ALA A 221 9.52 -5.75 -13.50
CA ALA A 221 10.01 -6.13 -12.18
C ALA A 221 10.97 -5.06 -11.63
N VAL A 222 10.80 -4.67 -10.36
CA VAL A 222 11.63 -3.66 -9.68
C VAL A 222 12.19 -4.24 -8.40
N LEU A 223 13.52 -4.36 -8.31
CA LEU A 223 14.21 -4.80 -7.10
C LEU A 223 14.81 -3.61 -6.36
N LEU A 224 14.49 -3.51 -5.08
CA LEU A 224 14.95 -2.46 -4.17
C LEU A 224 16.08 -3.00 -3.29
N GLY A 225 17.31 -2.52 -3.50
CA GLY A 225 18.50 -2.90 -2.74
C GLY A 225 18.56 -2.35 -1.31
N THR A 226 17.47 -1.85 -0.76
CA THR A 226 17.34 -1.36 0.63
C THR A 226 15.87 -1.32 1.01
N CYS A 227 15.56 -1.23 2.31
CA CYS A 227 14.17 -1.12 2.76
C CYS A 227 13.61 0.28 2.57
N LEU A 228 13.13 0.59 1.35
CA LEU A 228 12.39 1.82 1.08
C LEU A 228 11.05 1.83 1.83
N ALA A 229 10.39 0.67 1.91
CA ALA A 229 9.09 0.57 2.54
C ALA A 229 9.18 0.92 4.03
N GLN A 230 10.16 0.40 4.76
CA GLN A 230 10.37 0.77 6.17
C GLN A 230 10.64 2.27 6.36
N ASN A 231 11.37 2.91 5.44
CA ASN A 231 11.58 4.35 5.53
C ASN A 231 10.28 5.14 5.27
N ALA A 232 9.46 4.71 4.30
CA ALA A 232 8.13 5.27 4.07
C ALA A 232 7.20 5.06 5.29
N ALA A 233 7.29 3.90 5.97
CA ALA A 233 6.57 3.64 7.22
C ALA A 233 6.92 4.65 8.32
N GLY A 234 8.15 5.16 8.34
CA GLY A 234 8.62 6.23 9.22
C GLY A 234 8.14 7.64 8.86
N GLY A 235 7.40 7.80 7.75
CA GLY A 235 6.86 9.08 7.29
C GLY A 235 7.78 9.88 6.37
N ASP A 236 8.80 9.25 5.76
CA ASP A 236 9.64 9.94 4.78
C ASP A 236 8.86 10.21 3.47
N ALA A 237 8.45 11.47 3.30
CA ALA A 237 7.62 11.90 2.18
C ALA A 237 8.26 11.68 0.81
N SER A 238 9.59 11.73 0.72
CA SER A 238 10.31 11.54 -0.54
C SER A 238 10.23 10.08 -1.02
N THR A 239 10.36 9.14 -0.08
CA THR A 239 10.28 7.71 -0.34
C THR A 239 8.84 7.28 -0.58
N GLY A 240 7.89 7.81 0.19
CA GLY A 240 6.46 7.61 -0.05
C GLY A 240 6.02 8.10 -1.44
N ARG A 241 6.50 9.27 -1.88
CA ARG A 241 6.26 9.76 -3.25
C ARG A 241 6.85 8.84 -4.30
N PHE A 242 8.11 8.42 -4.16
CA PHE A 242 8.73 7.52 -5.13
C PHE A 242 7.96 6.20 -5.27
N LEU A 243 7.58 5.56 -4.16
CA LEU A 243 6.79 4.32 -4.20
C LEU A 243 5.41 4.54 -4.85
N ALA A 244 4.74 5.65 -4.53
CA ALA A 244 3.48 6.03 -5.17
C ALA A 244 3.63 6.28 -6.68
N ASP A 245 4.71 6.91 -7.12
CA ASP A 245 4.97 7.19 -8.53
C ASP A 245 5.22 5.89 -9.32
N VAL A 246 5.92 4.93 -8.73
CA VAL A 246 6.08 3.58 -9.31
C VAL A 246 4.73 2.88 -9.46
N VAL A 247 3.87 2.94 -8.43
CA VAL A 247 2.50 2.39 -8.46
C VAL A 247 1.64 3.04 -9.53
N CYS A 248 1.69 4.37 -9.63
CA CYS A 248 0.97 5.11 -10.65
C CYS A 248 1.50 4.78 -12.06
N THR A 249 2.80 4.58 -12.22
CA THR A 249 3.38 4.15 -13.50
C THR A 249 2.88 2.76 -13.90
N ALA A 250 2.69 1.86 -12.93
CA ALA A 250 2.10 0.53 -13.16
C ALA A 250 0.60 0.57 -13.53
N GLY A 251 -0.07 1.72 -13.39
CA GLY A 251 -1.46 1.91 -13.77
C GLY A 251 -2.48 1.81 -12.62
N ALA A 252 -2.03 1.57 -11.38
CA ALA A 252 -2.91 1.63 -10.22
C ALA A 252 -3.28 3.09 -9.88
N ARG A 253 -4.55 3.35 -9.55
CA ARG A 253 -5.07 4.70 -9.28
C ARG A 253 -5.98 4.72 -8.05
N PRO A 254 -6.14 5.88 -7.40
CA PRO A 254 -7.21 6.09 -6.42
C PRO A 254 -8.57 5.85 -7.06
N LYS A 255 -9.49 5.20 -6.33
CA LYS A 255 -10.84 4.94 -6.84
C LYS A 255 -11.72 6.20 -6.83
N VAL A 256 -11.38 7.16 -5.96
CA VAL A 256 -11.95 8.51 -5.97
C VAL A 256 -10.85 9.51 -6.28
N ALA A 257 -10.92 10.14 -7.46
CA ALA A 257 -10.00 11.21 -7.82
C ALA A 257 -10.37 12.50 -7.07
N VAL A 258 -9.50 12.91 -6.15
CA VAL A 258 -9.71 14.10 -5.31
C VAL A 258 -8.51 15.02 -5.28
N ARG A 259 -8.79 16.32 -5.09
CA ARG A 259 -7.79 17.33 -4.72
C ARG A 259 -8.04 17.75 -3.28
N ILE A 260 -7.06 17.47 -2.42
CA ILE A 260 -7.12 17.80 -0.99
C ILE A 260 -6.29 19.07 -0.74
N THR A 261 -6.85 20.00 0.03
CA THR A 261 -6.16 21.21 0.49
C THR A 261 -6.31 21.35 2.00
N GLY A 262 -5.22 21.65 2.71
CA GLY A 262 -5.15 21.45 4.16
C GLY A 262 -5.08 19.96 4.52
N GLY A 263 -4.84 19.64 5.79
CA GLY A 263 -4.87 18.30 6.38
C GLY A 263 -4.33 17.11 5.56
N THR A 264 -4.76 15.90 5.91
CA THR A 264 -4.46 14.65 5.19
C THR A 264 -5.70 13.78 5.21
N VAL A 265 -6.33 13.61 4.04
CA VAL A 265 -7.60 12.90 3.92
C VAL A 265 -7.41 11.64 3.08
N HIS A 266 -7.88 10.52 3.60
CA HIS A 266 -8.05 9.29 2.84
C HIS A 266 -9.45 9.26 2.22
N ALA A 267 -9.54 8.99 0.92
CA ALA A 267 -10.79 8.93 0.18
C ALA A 267 -11.04 7.52 -0.36
N ASP A 268 -12.23 6.98 -0.12
CA ASP A 268 -12.64 5.65 -0.60
C ASP A 268 -14.08 5.66 -1.10
N VAL A 269 -14.47 4.60 -1.82
CA VAL A 269 -15.80 4.47 -2.42
C VAL A 269 -16.33 3.05 -2.42
N LEU A 270 -17.62 2.92 -2.14
CA LEU A 270 -18.43 1.77 -2.51
C LEU A 270 -19.36 2.17 -3.67
N GLU A 271 -19.51 1.29 -4.66
CA GLU A 271 -20.40 1.51 -5.81
C GLU A 271 -21.73 0.80 -5.58
N GLY A 272 -22.82 1.57 -5.63
CA GLY A 272 -24.20 1.08 -5.66
C GLY A 272 -24.85 1.27 -7.03
N ASP A 273 -26.11 0.82 -7.16
CA ASP A 273 -26.89 1.01 -8.37
C ASP A 273 -27.48 2.43 -8.44
N GLY A 274 -26.98 3.25 -9.36
CA GLY A 274 -27.28 4.68 -9.48
C GLY A 274 -26.62 5.62 -8.46
N TYR A 275 -25.80 5.12 -7.52
CA TYR A 275 -25.15 5.96 -6.48
C TYR A 275 -23.81 5.41 -6.03
N ASP A 276 -23.00 6.26 -5.39
CA ASP A 276 -21.75 5.90 -4.75
C ASP A 276 -21.77 6.29 -3.27
N VAL A 277 -21.20 5.44 -2.41
CA VAL A 277 -20.95 5.76 -1.01
C VAL A 277 -19.51 6.25 -0.89
N LEU A 278 -19.31 7.55 -0.73
CA LEU A 278 -18.00 8.20 -0.64
C LEU A 278 -17.60 8.36 0.82
N ALA A 279 -16.41 7.87 1.18
CA ALA A 279 -15.83 8.01 2.51
C ALA A 279 -14.62 8.94 2.48
N PHE A 280 -14.58 9.92 3.39
CA PHE A 280 -13.46 10.84 3.54
C PHE A 280 -13.02 10.90 5.00
N ALA A 281 -11.89 10.28 5.33
CA ALA A 281 -11.34 10.24 6.69
C ALA A 281 -10.14 11.18 6.80
N ASN A 282 -10.22 12.23 7.62
CA ASN A 282 -9.10 13.11 7.90
C ASN A 282 -8.24 12.54 9.02
N VAL A 283 -7.04 12.09 8.70
CA VAL A 283 -6.11 11.46 9.66
C VAL A 283 -5.14 12.47 10.29
N SER A 284 -5.40 13.76 10.12
CA SER A 284 -4.52 14.83 10.60
C SER A 284 -5.21 15.78 11.59
N GLY A 285 -4.40 16.49 12.37
CA GLY A 285 -4.84 17.53 13.31
C GLY A 285 -5.25 18.86 12.65
N ALA A 286 -5.25 18.94 11.32
CA ALA A 286 -5.62 20.15 10.58
C ALA A 286 -6.91 19.92 9.78
N SER A 287 -7.76 20.94 9.68
CA SER A 287 -8.94 20.89 8.83
C SER A 287 -8.54 20.73 7.35
N ALA A 288 -9.34 19.96 6.61
CA ALA A 288 -9.12 19.69 5.20
C ALA A 288 -10.34 20.09 4.37
N THR A 289 -10.09 20.44 3.12
CA THR A 289 -11.11 20.57 2.08
C THR A 289 -10.81 19.59 0.97
N VAL A 290 -11.78 18.76 0.63
CA VAL A 290 -11.74 17.79 -0.46
C VAL A 290 -12.53 18.34 -1.64
N LYS A 291 -11.94 18.33 -2.83
CA LYS A 291 -12.64 18.61 -4.09
C LYS A 291 -12.59 17.39 -4.98
N LEU A 292 -13.75 16.93 -5.45
CA LEU A 292 -13.84 15.86 -6.44
C LEU A 292 -13.28 16.36 -7.78
N ALA A 293 -12.54 15.50 -8.49
CA ALA A 293 -12.04 15.83 -9.82
C ALA A 293 -13.17 15.95 -10.87
N HIS A 294 -14.25 15.19 -10.68
CA HIS A 294 -15.42 15.16 -11.55
C HIS A 294 -16.69 15.44 -10.76
N PRO A 295 -16.91 16.69 -10.28
CA PRO A 295 -18.06 17.03 -9.44
C PRO A 295 -19.40 16.82 -10.16
N GLY A 296 -19.45 17.00 -11.49
CA GLY A 296 -20.64 16.75 -12.31
C GLY A 296 -21.06 15.28 -12.43
N LYS A 297 -20.29 14.34 -11.85
CA LYS A 297 -20.70 12.92 -11.76
C LYS A 297 -21.94 12.75 -10.88
N TYR A 298 -22.16 13.64 -9.92
CA TYR A 298 -23.23 13.52 -8.93
C TYR A 298 -24.15 14.75 -8.97
N GLN A 299 -25.47 14.51 -8.91
CA GLN A 299 -26.48 15.57 -8.90
C GLN A 299 -26.91 15.94 -7.48
N THR A 300 -27.15 14.94 -6.65
CA THR A 300 -27.62 15.08 -5.27
C THR A 300 -26.94 14.06 -4.38
N GLY A 301 -27.02 14.26 -3.08
CA GLY A 301 -26.54 13.30 -2.11
C GLY A 301 -27.07 13.58 -0.72
N ILE A 302 -26.60 12.78 0.23
CA ILE A 302 -26.88 12.97 1.64
C ILE A 302 -25.63 12.68 2.45
N ASP A 303 -25.40 13.50 3.46
CA ASP A 303 -24.41 13.22 4.48
C ASP A 303 -25.01 12.22 5.49
N VAL A 304 -24.38 11.05 5.61
CA VAL A 304 -24.95 9.90 6.35
C VAL A 304 -25.09 10.17 7.84
N PHE A 305 -24.18 10.93 8.44
CA PHE A 305 -24.20 11.18 9.88
C PHE A 305 -25.17 12.31 10.24
N SER A 306 -25.12 13.43 9.51
CA SER A 306 -26.00 14.58 9.76
C SER A 306 -27.40 14.44 9.17
N GLY A 307 -27.58 13.60 8.14
CA GLY A 307 -28.81 13.52 7.34
C GLY A 307 -29.03 14.74 6.44
N ALA A 308 -28.06 15.65 6.34
CA ALA A 308 -28.21 16.87 5.54
C ALA A 308 -28.20 16.55 4.04
N PRO A 309 -29.18 17.04 3.25
CA PRO A 309 -29.13 16.89 1.80
C PRO A 309 -27.97 17.70 1.23
N LEU A 310 -27.36 17.15 0.18
CA LEU A 310 -26.24 17.74 -0.55
C LEU A 310 -26.65 17.96 -2.00
N ASP A 311 -26.40 19.15 -2.51
CA ASP A 311 -26.48 19.45 -3.94
C ASP A 311 -25.12 19.21 -4.63
N ALA A 312 -25.11 19.33 -5.96
CA ALA A 312 -23.88 19.18 -6.75
C ALA A 312 -22.75 20.13 -6.31
N SER A 313 -23.10 21.35 -5.86
CA SER A 313 -22.13 22.33 -5.35
C SER A 313 -21.45 21.84 -4.06
N SER A 314 -22.24 21.34 -3.11
CA SER A 314 -21.77 20.80 -1.84
C SER A 314 -20.95 19.53 -2.02
N LEU A 315 -21.32 18.67 -2.95
CA LEU A 315 -20.53 17.48 -3.32
C LEU A 315 -19.20 17.84 -4.00
N GLY A 316 -19.14 18.98 -4.69
CA GLY A 316 -17.90 19.46 -5.32
C GLY A 316 -16.86 19.99 -4.33
N LYS A 317 -17.24 20.34 -3.10
CA LYS A 317 -16.34 20.88 -2.08
C LYS A 317 -16.76 20.46 -0.67
N ILE A 318 -16.07 19.45 -0.14
CA ILE A 318 -16.40 18.82 1.14
C ILE A 318 -15.39 19.24 2.20
N GLY A 319 -15.86 19.83 3.30
CA GLY A 319 -15.03 20.12 4.48
C GLY A 319 -14.96 18.93 5.42
N VAL A 320 -13.75 18.59 5.88
CA VAL A 320 -13.51 17.51 6.85
C VAL A 320 -12.70 18.07 8.00
N ARG A 321 -13.25 18.02 9.22
CA ARG A 321 -12.60 18.53 10.44
C ARG A 321 -11.39 17.66 10.83
N PRO A 322 -10.49 18.14 11.71
CA PRO A 322 -9.40 17.31 12.23
C PRO A 322 -9.93 16.00 12.83
N PHE A 323 -9.28 14.88 12.49
CA PHE A 323 -9.64 13.54 12.99
C PHE A 323 -11.10 13.12 12.76
N ASP A 324 -11.78 13.72 11.79
CA ASP A 324 -13.20 13.49 11.48
C ASP A 324 -13.37 12.62 10.23
N CYS A 325 -14.55 12.02 10.09
CA CYS A 325 -14.94 11.20 8.93
C CYS A 325 -16.25 11.72 8.33
N ARG A 326 -16.28 11.86 7.00
CA ARG A 326 -17.50 12.15 6.24
C ARG A 326 -17.86 10.93 5.42
N LEU A 327 -19.10 10.46 5.55
CA LEU A 327 -19.66 9.39 4.72
C LEU A 327 -20.85 9.97 3.94
N LEU A 328 -20.77 9.96 2.62
CA LEU A 328 -21.76 10.58 1.75
C LEU A 328 -22.36 9.52 0.83
N ILE A 329 -23.68 9.50 0.70
CA ILE A 329 -24.36 8.76 -0.37
C ILE A 329 -24.62 9.76 -1.50
N ALA A 330 -23.87 9.65 -2.59
CA ALA A 330 -23.93 10.56 -3.73
C ALA A 330 -24.62 9.88 -4.93
N ARG A 331 -25.74 10.45 -5.38
CA ARG A 331 -26.52 9.95 -6.51
C ARG A 331 -25.90 10.41 -7.82
N ARG A 332 -25.67 9.48 -8.73
CA ARG A 332 -25.11 9.77 -10.05
C ARG A 332 -26.13 10.50 -10.92
N ALA A 333 -25.60 11.30 -11.84
CA ALA A 333 -26.39 12.05 -12.81
C ALA A 333 -27.11 11.17 -13.84
#